data_AF-A0A8T3D1W7-F1
#
_entry.id   AF-A0A8T3D1W7-F1
#
_cell.length_a   1.000
_cell.length_b   1.000
_cell.length_c   1.000
_cell.angle_alpha   90.00
_cell.angle_beta   90.00
_cell.angle_gamma   90.00
#
_symmetry.space_group_name_H-M   'P 1'
#
loop_
_entity.id
_entity.type
_entity.pdbx_description
1 polymer ?
#
loop_
_entity_poly.entity_id
_entity_poly.type
_entity_poly.pdbx_seq_one_letter_code
_entity_poly.pdbx_strand_id
1 'polypeptide(L)'
;MTARGKKKRIKGHRPAGGRVDSKRKGARDTRGLQLKGAQNRSSWETGTRGSAGGRHDNVGEDLYRESSIACKSRIKRENIVVYDVSATIDQCPTIIEENSPIVLRYKTPYFKASARVVMPPVPRNETWVVGWIQACTQMEFYNTYSDIGMSSWELPELRDGQVRAISDSDGVSYPWYGNTTETVTLAGPTAKPSRFTVSMNDNFYPSVTWAVPVSDSNVPLLTRIKRDQSFTTWLVALNAGTKEKILLQTIKWRMKVDIGVDPSRPLGSRATLTGRLQQDQPRVLTRMESIPPNALGRPNANDAQVLMWRPKRGAPLVVIPSK
;
A
#
# COMPACT_ATOMS: atom_id res chain seq x y z
N MET A 1 37.21 -17.19 -63.75
CA MET A 1 35.95 -17.94 -63.99
C MET A 1 34.81 -17.23 -63.26
N THR A 2 33.81 -16.77 -64.02
CA THR A 2 32.36 -16.57 -63.70
C THR A 2 31.97 -15.97 -62.33
N ALA A 3 31.45 -14.74 -62.19
CA ALA A 3 30.21 -14.12 -62.68
C ALA A 3 29.05 -14.07 -61.63
N ARG A 4 28.74 -12.83 -61.20
CA ARG A 4 27.43 -12.17 -60.93
C ARG A 4 26.19 -12.99 -60.50
N GLY A 5 25.45 -12.47 -59.51
CA GLY A 5 23.99 -12.69 -59.41
C GLY A 5 23.28 -12.05 -58.21
N LYS A 6 22.36 -11.11 -58.46
CA LYS A 6 21.50 -10.36 -57.53
C LYS A 6 20.22 -11.12 -57.09
N LYS A 7 19.53 -10.52 -56.09
CA LYS A 7 18.07 -10.52 -55.73
C LYS A 7 17.76 -11.32 -54.44
N LYS A 8 16.86 -10.91 -53.55
CA LYS A 8 15.48 -10.42 -53.77
C LYS A 8 14.92 -9.76 -52.49
N ARG A 9 13.96 -8.85 -52.68
CA ARG A 9 13.13 -8.18 -51.66
C ARG A 9 11.76 -8.87 -51.63
N ILE A 10 11.17 -9.13 -50.45
CA ILE A 10 9.75 -9.47 -50.27
C ILE A 10 9.20 -8.71 -49.04
N LYS A 11 8.01 -8.12 -49.20
CA LYS A 11 7.17 -7.46 -48.17
C LYS A 11 6.08 -8.44 -47.69
N GLY A 12 5.64 -8.30 -46.43
CA GLY A 12 4.36 -8.79 -45.88
C GLY A 12 4.29 -8.53 -44.37
N HIS A 13 3.51 -7.54 -43.89
CA HIS A 13 2.16 -7.60 -43.30
C HIS A 13 2.12 -7.68 -41.75
N ARG A 14 1.25 -6.83 -41.15
CA ARG A 14 1.16 -6.43 -39.71
C ARG A 14 0.59 -7.55 -38.80
N PRO A 15 0.62 -7.41 -37.45
CA PRO A 15 -0.43 -6.63 -36.76
C PRO A 15 0.08 -5.72 -35.62
N ALA A 16 -0.79 -4.77 -35.26
CA ALA A 16 -0.68 -3.88 -34.12
C ALA A 16 -0.79 -4.66 -32.79
N GLY A 17 0.10 -4.37 -31.84
CA GLY A 17 0.04 -4.84 -30.46
C GLY A 17 0.41 -3.68 -29.54
N GLY A 18 -0.54 -3.23 -28.73
CA GLY A 18 -0.40 -2.10 -27.83
C GLY A 18 0.72 -2.31 -26.82
N ARG A 19 1.55 -1.29 -26.65
CA ARG A 19 2.45 -1.14 -25.50
C ARG A 19 1.59 -1.00 -24.25
N VAL A 20 1.63 -2.01 -23.39
CA VAL A 20 1.28 -1.86 -21.98
C VAL A 20 2.55 -1.40 -21.28
N ASP A 21 2.65 -0.10 -21.03
CA ASP A 21 3.71 0.49 -20.19
C ASP A 21 3.46 0.10 -18.73
N SER A 22 4.04 -1.03 -18.30
CA SER A 22 4.17 -1.35 -16.89
C SER A 22 5.26 -0.47 -16.27
N LYS A 23 4.87 0.68 -15.71
CA LYS A 23 5.79 1.53 -14.95
C LYS A 23 6.25 0.82 -13.68
N ARG A 24 7.54 0.45 -13.69
CA ARG A 24 8.33 0.05 -12.53
C ARG A 24 8.28 1.14 -11.46
N LYS A 25 7.89 0.82 -10.21
CA LYS A 25 8.23 1.65 -9.05
C LYS A 25 9.72 1.44 -8.74
N GLY A 26 10.53 2.40 -9.18
CA GLY A 26 11.94 2.50 -8.80
C GLY A 26 12.06 2.91 -7.35
N ALA A 27 12.85 2.16 -6.58
CA ALA A 27 13.41 2.62 -5.33
C ALA A 27 14.23 3.89 -5.61
N ARG A 28 13.85 5.01 -5.00
CA ARG A 28 14.63 6.24 -5.09
C ARG A 28 15.85 6.13 -4.17
N ASP A 29 16.98 6.31 -4.81
CA ASP A 29 18.33 6.49 -4.31
C ASP A 29 18.38 7.67 -3.32
N THR A 30 18.82 7.44 -2.09
CA THR A 30 19.02 8.48 -1.08
C THR A 30 20.46 8.99 -1.16
N ARG A 31 20.65 10.15 -1.81
CA ARG A 31 21.82 11.01 -1.61
C ARG A 31 21.39 12.47 -1.43
N GLY A 32 21.75 13.01 -0.27
CA GLY A 32 22.07 14.42 0.02
C GLY A 32 21.00 15.49 -0.19
N LEU A 33 20.59 16.19 0.88
CA LEU A 33 20.92 17.61 1.10
C LEU A 33 20.17 18.24 2.30
N GLN A 34 21.00 18.85 3.15
CA GLN A 34 20.88 19.99 4.07
C GLN A 34 19.55 20.74 4.33
N LEU A 35 19.44 21.07 5.62
CA LEU A 35 18.58 22.02 6.33
C LEU A 35 18.51 23.46 5.75
N LYS A 36 17.30 24.04 5.86
CA LYS A 36 16.91 25.43 6.25
C LYS A 36 15.41 25.54 5.88
N GLY A 37 14.43 25.86 6.73
CA GLY A 37 14.33 26.84 7.81
C GLY A 37 13.10 27.69 7.46
N ALA A 38 11.99 27.55 8.18
CA ALA A 38 10.78 28.37 7.98
C ALA A 38 10.28 28.91 9.32
N GLN A 39 10.46 30.23 9.50
CA GLN A 39 9.70 31.06 10.43
C GLN A 39 8.43 31.56 9.71
N ASN A 40 7.26 31.43 10.34
CA ASN A 40 6.49 32.59 10.79
C ASN A 40 5.19 32.16 11.48
N ARG A 41 5.05 32.63 12.72
CA ARG A 41 3.79 32.83 13.44
C ARG A 41 3.49 34.33 13.41
N SER A 42 2.20 34.66 13.31
CA SER A 42 1.48 35.78 13.94
C SER A 42 0.20 36.03 13.13
N SER A 43 -0.91 36.60 13.61
CA SER A 43 -1.44 36.92 14.94
C SER A 43 -2.67 37.79 14.68
N TRP A 44 -3.87 37.38 15.14
CA TRP A 44 -4.99 38.24 15.59
C TRP A 44 -5.56 39.24 14.53
N GLU A 45 -6.76 39.84 14.58
CA GLU A 45 -7.66 40.22 15.65
C GLU A 45 -9.03 40.70 15.07
N THR A 46 -10.08 40.51 15.89
CA THR A 46 -11.33 41.29 16.10
C THR A 46 -12.18 41.96 14.99
N GLY A 47 -13.50 41.91 15.20
CA GLY A 47 -14.47 42.85 14.62
C GLY A 47 -15.93 42.57 15.04
N THR A 48 -16.49 43.43 15.87
CA THR A 48 -17.73 43.32 16.67
C THR A 48 -19.04 43.79 16.01
N ARG A 49 -20.15 43.21 16.51
CA ARG A 49 -21.51 43.77 16.83
C ARG A 49 -22.36 44.52 15.78
N GLY A 50 -23.65 44.14 15.76
CA GLY A 50 -24.78 44.99 15.35
C GLY A 50 -26.12 44.27 15.58
N SER A 51 -27.04 44.90 16.31
CA SER A 51 -28.29 44.34 16.86
C SER A 51 -29.55 44.92 16.18
N ALA A 52 -30.72 44.34 16.53
CA ALA A 52 -32.10 44.77 16.27
C ALA A 52 -32.63 44.55 14.84
N GLY A 53 -33.89 44.19 14.58
CA GLY A 53 -35.12 44.08 15.36
C GLY A 53 -36.28 44.27 14.37
N GLY A 54 -37.39 43.56 14.52
CA GLY A 54 -38.59 43.81 13.70
C GLY A 54 -39.49 42.58 13.50
N ARG A 55 -40.59 42.54 14.26
CA ARG A 55 -41.78 41.74 13.94
C ARG A 55 -42.60 42.46 12.88
N HIS A 56 -43.09 41.74 11.89
CA HIS A 56 -44.30 42.08 11.15
C HIS A 56 -45.00 40.78 10.77
N ASP A 57 -46.26 40.68 11.17
CA ASP A 57 -47.20 39.65 10.74
C ASP A 57 -47.54 39.83 9.24
N ASN A 58 -47.67 38.73 8.51
CA ASN A 58 -48.51 38.69 7.32
C ASN A 58 -49.09 37.29 7.10
N VAL A 59 -50.41 37.28 7.01
CA VAL A 59 -51.29 36.18 6.63
C VAL A 59 -51.33 36.12 5.10
N GLY A 60 -51.32 34.93 4.51
CA GLY A 60 -51.66 34.74 3.11
C GLY A 60 -50.96 33.55 2.46
N GLU A 61 -51.78 32.53 2.19
CA GLU A 61 -51.71 31.59 1.06
C GLU A 61 -50.34 31.10 0.57
N ASP A 62 -50.10 29.80 0.69
CA ASP A 62 -49.62 29.05 -0.47
C ASP A 62 -49.98 27.56 -0.38
N LEU A 63 -50.65 27.12 -1.46
CA LEU A 63 -50.88 25.74 -1.83
C LEU A 63 -49.56 24.99 -2.04
N TYR A 64 -49.66 23.66 -2.08
CA TYR A 64 -48.59 22.68 -2.34
C TYR A 64 -47.64 22.39 -1.17
N ARG A 65 -48.16 21.70 -0.15
CA ARG A 65 -47.38 20.62 0.48
C ARG A 65 -47.39 19.42 -0.47
N GLU A 66 -46.63 19.50 -1.55
CA GLU A 66 -46.00 18.29 -2.07
C GLU A 66 -45.10 17.77 -0.96
N SER A 67 -45.55 16.67 -0.37
CA SER A 67 -44.75 15.85 0.51
C SER A 67 -43.56 15.36 -0.31
N SER A 68 -42.48 16.14 -0.29
CA SER A 68 -41.15 15.69 -0.66
C SER A 68 -40.72 14.63 0.36
N ILE A 69 -41.29 13.44 0.21
CA ILE A 69 -40.60 12.21 0.56
C ILE A 69 -39.48 12.09 -0.49
N ALA A 70 -38.50 12.99 -0.41
CA ALA A 70 -37.17 12.69 -0.87
C ALA A 70 -36.69 11.58 0.06
N CYS A 71 -37.09 10.34 -0.26
CA CYS A 71 -36.48 9.15 0.25
C CYS A 71 -35.04 9.19 -0.26
N LYS A 72 -34.18 9.96 0.44
CA LYS A 72 -32.73 9.92 0.25
C LYS A 72 -32.34 8.53 0.72
N SER A 73 -32.42 7.54 -0.16
CA SER A 73 -31.96 6.20 0.13
C SER A 73 -30.45 6.30 0.31
N ARG A 74 -30.02 6.47 1.56
CA ARG A 74 -28.61 6.41 1.92
C ARG A 74 -28.11 5.02 1.50
N ILE A 75 -27.01 4.96 0.77
CA ILE A 75 -26.40 3.69 0.40
C ILE A 75 -26.02 2.96 1.70
N LYS A 76 -26.49 1.73 1.87
CA LYS A 76 -26.14 0.87 3.01
C LYS A 76 -25.45 -0.41 2.53
N ARG A 77 -24.91 -1.19 3.48
CA ARG A 77 -24.16 -2.41 3.20
C ARG A 77 -24.97 -3.43 2.40
N GLU A 78 -26.23 -3.60 2.75
CA GLU A 78 -27.19 -4.51 2.12
C GLU A 78 -27.51 -4.15 0.66
N ASN A 79 -27.24 -2.90 0.25
CA ASN A 79 -27.45 -2.46 -1.13
C ASN A 79 -26.25 -2.72 -2.04
N ILE A 80 -25.09 -3.11 -1.48
CA ILE A 80 -23.85 -3.33 -2.21
C ILE A 80 -23.60 -4.83 -2.32
N VAL A 81 -23.55 -5.33 -3.56
CA VAL A 81 -23.26 -6.73 -3.83
C VAL A 81 -21.77 -6.89 -4.12
N VAL A 82 -21.12 -7.82 -3.42
CA VAL A 82 -19.72 -8.22 -3.63
C VAL A 82 -19.72 -9.67 -4.06
N TYR A 83 -19.02 -9.99 -5.14
CA TYR A 83 -18.98 -11.32 -5.73
C TYR A 83 -17.63 -11.57 -6.41
N ASP A 84 -17.33 -12.84 -6.65
CA ASP A 84 -16.03 -13.31 -7.17
C ASP A 84 -14.82 -12.72 -6.42
N VAL A 85 -14.90 -12.73 -5.09
CA VAL A 85 -13.76 -12.37 -4.25
C VAL A 85 -12.70 -13.44 -4.42
N SER A 86 -11.51 -13.03 -4.85
CA SER A 86 -10.33 -13.88 -4.97
C SER A 86 -9.15 -13.25 -4.25
N ALA A 87 -8.40 -14.06 -3.53
CA ALA A 87 -7.17 -13.68 -2.85
C ALA A 87 -6.16 -14.81 -2.96
N THR A 88 -4.98 -14.54 -3.53
CA THR A 88 -3.95 -15.54 -3.80
C THR A 88 -2.56 -14.98 -3.55
N ILE A 89 -1.61 -15.87 -3.28
CA ILE A 89 -0.18 -15.58 -3.42
C ILE A 89 0.36 -16.48 -4.54
N ASP A 90 1.10 -15.89 -5.47
CA ASP A 90 1.70 -16.64 -6.59
C ASP A 90 2.48 -17.87 -6.09
N GLN A 91 2.27 -19.02 -6.74
CA GLN A 91 2.91 -20.29 -6.38
C GLN A 91 4.34 -20.40 -6.94
N CYS A 92 5.14 -19.37 -6.71
CA CYS A 92 6.57 -19.35 -7.00
C CYS A 92 7.37 -19.10 -5.71
N PRO A 93 8.65 -19.48 -5.65
CA PRO A 93 9.49 -19.12 -4.52
C PRO A 93 9.92 -17.65 -4.58
N THR A 94 10.40 -17.13 -3.45
CA THR A 94 11.13 -15.87 -3.42
C THR A 94 12.37 -15.97 -4.30
N ILE A 95 12.55 -15.00 -5.19
CA ILE A 95 13.69 -14.91 -6.11
C ILE A 95 14.79 -14.12 -5.42
N ILE A 96 16.02 -14.64 -5.43
CA ILE A 96 17.21 -13.96 -4.92
C ILE A 96 17.96 -13.34 -6.10
N GLU A 97 18.32 -12.07 -5.97
CA GLU A 97 19.04 -11.31 -7.00
C GLU A 97 20.38 -10.81 -6.45
N GLU A 98 21.44 -11.54 -6.80
CA GLU A 98 22.78 -11.34 -6.26
C GLU A 98 23.72 -10.65 -7.27
N ASN A 99 23.24 -9.58 -7.90
CA ASN A 99 23.95 -8.91 -9.00
C ASN A 99 24.73 -7.66 -8.57
N SER A 100 24.56 -7.22 -7.31
CA SER A 100 25.17 -5.98 -6.81
C SER A 100 26.26 -6.28 -5.77
N PRO A 101 27.43 -5.65 -5.86
CA PRO A 101 28.50 -5.83 -4.87
C PRO A 101 28.21 -5.14 -3.53
N ILE A 102 27.14 -4.34 -3.43
CA ILE A 102 26.81 -3.53 -2.23
C ILE A 102 25.58 -4.10 -1.50
N VAL A 103 24.61 -4.63 -2.24
CA VAL A 103 23.34 -5.10 -1.66
C VAL A 103 22.90 -6.45 -2.24
N LEU A 104 22.24 -7.24 -1.40
CA LEU A 104 21.38 -8.34 -1.80
C LEU A 104 19.97 -7.81 -2.08
N ARG A 105 19.38 -8.19 -3.21
CA ARG A 105 17.95 -7.98 -3.47
C ARG A 105 17.24 -9.31 -3.45
N TYR A 106 15.99 -9.29 -3.03
CA TYR A 106 15.11 -10.43 -3.19
C TYR A 106 13.70 -9.96 -3.53
N LYS A 107 12.98 -10.77 -4.29
CA LYS A 107 11.61 -10.50 -4.72
C LYS A 107 10.69 -11.60 -4.23
N THR A 108 9.74 -11.28 -3.37
CA THR A 108 8.73 -12.25 -2.95
C THR A 108 7.69 -12.46 -4.05
N PRO A 109 6.94 -13.57 -4.01
CA PRO A 109 5.76 -13.76 -4.84
C PRO A 109 4.74 -12.63 -4.61
N TYR A 110 3.89 -12.38 -5.59
CA TYR A 110 2.84 -11.38 -5.47
C TYR A 110 1.66 -11.94 -4.67
N PHE A 111 1.26 -11.21 -3.63
CA PHE A 111 -0.12 -11.23 -3.14
C PHE A 111 -1.00 -10.52 -4.16
N LYS A 112 -2.17 -11.10 -4.47
CA LYS A 112 -3.16 -10.56 -5.38
C LYS A 112 -4.53 -10.69 -4.73
N ALA A 113 -5.31 -9.60 -4.75
CA ALA A 113 -6.71 -9.62 -4.36
C ALA A 113 -7.55 -8.94 -5.42
N SER A 114 -8.75 -9.48 -5.67
CA SER A 114 -9.72 -8.90 -6.58
C SER A 114 -11.14 -9.20 -6.13
N ALA A 115 -12.07 -8.29 -6.44
CA ALA A 115 -13.48 -8.48 -6.21
C ALA A 115 -14.28 -7.75 -7.29
N ARG A 116 -15.42 -8.33 -7.67
CA ARG A 116 -16.44 -7.64 -8.45
C ARG A 116 -17.46 -7.03 -7.50
N VAL A 117 -17.86 -5.80 -7.79
CA VAL A 117 -18.79 -5.03 -6.97
C VAL A 117 -19.92 -4.51 -7.83
N VAL A 118 -21.15 -4.65 -7.34
CA VAL A 118 -22.31 -3.92 -7.83
C VAL A 118 -22.69 -2.87 -6.79
N MET A 119 -22.44 -1.60 -7.13
CA MET A 119 -22.92 -0.47 -6.36
C MET A 119 -24.34 -0.09 -6.81
N PRO A 120 -25.24 0.26 -5.86
CA PRO A 120 -26.55 0.77 -6.22
C PRO A 120 -26.43 2.14 -6.92
N PRO A 121 -27.52 2.64 -7.52
CA PRO A 121 -27.60 4.03 -7.98
C PRO A 121 -27.07 5.00 -6.92
N VAL A 122 -26.11 5.85 -7.29
CA VAL A 122 -25.49 6.83 -6.41
C VAL A 122 -26.33 8.11 -6.43
N PRO A 123 -26.78 8.63 -5.27
CA PRO A 123 -27.57 9.86 -5.22
C PRO A 123 -26.83 11.08 -5.76
N ARG A 124 -27.59 12.10 -6.17
CA ARG A 124 -27.02 13.39 -6.58
C ARG A 124 -26.16 13.97 -5.46
N ASN A 125 -25.02 14.57 -5.83
CA ASN A 125 -24.07 15.21 -4.91
C ASN A 125 -23.37 14.25 -3.94
N GLU A 126 -23.46 12.94 -4.16
CA GLU A 126 -22.62 11.96 -3.46
C GLU A 126 -21.51 11.46 -4.36
N THR A 127 -20.32 11.30 -3.78
CA THR A 127 -19.19 10.63 -4.43
C THR A 127 -18.75 9.50 -3.53
N TRP A 128 -18.71 8.29 -4.06
CA TRP A 128 -18.24 7.10 -3.37
C TRP A 128 -16.97 6.59 -4.01
N VAL A 129 -15.99 6.23 -3.18
CA VAL A 129 -14.78 5.54 -3.62
C VAL A 129 -14.82 4.13 -3.05
N VAL A 130 -14.74 3.14 -3.93
CA VAL A 130 -14.73 1.73 -3.55
C VAL A 130 -13.34 1.17 -3.84
N GLY A 131 -12.68 0.58 -2.85
CA GLY A 131 -11.33 0.08 -3.06
C GLY A 131 -10.71 -0.63 -1.87
N TRP A 132 -9.43 -0.95 -2.02
CA TRP A 132 -8.64 -1.71 -1.05
C TRP A 132 -7.88 -0.82 -0.06
N ILE A 133 -8.05 -1.12 1.22
CA ILE A 133 -7.25 -0.59 2.33
C ILE A 133 -6.40 -1.74 2.84
N GLN A 134 -5.11 -1.52 3.09
CA GLN A 134 -4.21 -2.52 3.68
C GLN A 134 -3.52 -1.93 4.91
N ALA A 135 -3.24 -2.78 5.88
CA ALA A 135 -2.41 -2.41 7.03
C ALA A 135 -1.51 -3.55 7.46
N CYS A 136 -0.29 -3.21 7.88
CA CYS A 136 0.62 -4.12 8.54
C CYS A 136 0.16 -4.33 9.99
N THR A 137 0.01 -5.60 10.39
CA THR A 137 -0.49 -6.01 11.71
C THR A 137 0.55 -6.72 12.56
N GLN A 138 1.63 -7.19 11.92
CA GLN A 138 2.81 -7.74 12.58
C GLN A 138 3.99 -7.56 11.65
N MET A 139 5.16 -7.21 12.21
CA MET A 139 6.39 -7.12 11.44
C MET A 139 7.61 -7.60 12.23
N GLU A 140 8.26 -8.61 11.69
CA GLU A 140 9.64 -8.98 11.97
C GLU A 140 10.44 -8.81 10.68
N PHE A 141 11.55 -8.07 10.73
CA PHE A 141 12.48 -7.98 9.61
C PHE A 141 13.89 -7.76 10.15
N TYR A 142 14.66 -8.84 10.22
CA TYR A 142 16.01 -8.90 10.77
C TYR A 142 17.04 -9.24 9.71
N ASN A 143 18.20 -8.59 9.77
CA ASN A 143 19.38 -8.92 8.99
C ASN A 143 20.53 -9.18 9.97
N THR A 144 21.09 -10.39 9.96
CA THR A 144 22.18 -10.78 10.87
C THR A 144 23.52 -10.63 10.16
N TYR A 145 24.50 -10.03 10.83
CA TYR A 145 25.84 -9.80 10.29
C TYR A 145 26.87 -10.58 11.11
N SER A 146 27.06 -11.85 10.74
CA SER A 146 27.98 -12.77 11.42
C SER A 146 27.76 -12.75 12.94
N ASP A 147 28.82 -12.69 13.74
CA ASP A 147 28.73 -12.55 15.18
C ASP A 147 28.85 -11.08 15.64
N ILE A 148 28.75 -10.11 14.74
CA ILE A 148 28.95 -8.68 15.04
C ILE A 148 27.67 -8.05 15.57
N GLY A 149 26.51 -8.43 15.03
CA GLY A 149 25.22 -7.88 15.42
C GLY A 149 24.13 -8.11 14.40
N MET A 150 23.02 -7.38 14.55
CA MET A 150 21.90 -7.41 13.62
C MET A 150 21.34 -6.03 13.34
N SER A 151 20.80 -5.83 12.15
CA SER A 151 19.89 -4.73 11.87
C SER A 151 18.45 -5.21 11.80
N SER A 152 17.50 -4.33 12.08
CA SER A 152 16.09 -4.62 11.90
C SER A 152 15.30 -3.41 11.44
N TRP A 153 14.40 -3.65 10.50
CA TRP A 153 13.33 -2.72 10.20
C TRP A 153 12.19 -2.95 11.19
N GLU A 154 11.72 -1.89 11.82
CA GLU A 154 10.73 -1.96 12.90
C GLU A 154 9.66 -0.92 12.72
N LEU A 155 8.45 -1.25 13.19
CA LEU A 155 7.35 -0.32 13.38
C LEU A 155 7.15 -0.17 14.90
N PRO A 156 7.78 0.84 15.56
CA PRO A 156 7.85 0.88 17.03
C PRO A 156 6.48 0.83 17.72
N GLU A 157 5.51 1.63 17.25
CA GLU A 157 4.15 1.65 17.83
C GLU A 157 3.45 0.29 17.70
N LEU A 158 3.69 -0.45 16.61
CA LEU A 158 3.12 -1.78 16.39
C LEU A 158 3.83 -2.84 17.25
N ARG A 159 5.17 -2.77 17.33
CA ARG A 159 6.02 -3.65 18.13
C ARG A 159 5.69 -3.52 19.62
N ASP A 160 5.48 -2.30 20.09
CA ASP A 160 5.23 -1.98 21.50
C ASP A 160 3.74 -2.16 21.87
N GLY A 161 2.91 -2.59 20.92
CA GLY A 161 1.49 -2.85 21.14
C GLY A 161 0.63 -1.60 21.36
N GLN A 162 1.17 -0.41 21.08
CA GLN A 162 0.43 0.86 21.18
C GLN A 162 -0.67 0.94 20.12
N VAL A 163 -0.44 0.33 18.96
CA VAL A 163 -1.41 0.23 17.88
C VAL A 163 -1.54 -1.21 17.41
N ARG A 164 -2.71 -1.56 16.88
CA ARG A 164 -2.98 -2.91 16.36
C ARG A 164 -2.61 -3.08 14.90
N ALA A 165 -2.44 -1.98 14.17
CA ALA A 165 -2.10 -1.98 12.77
C ALA A 165 -1.53 -0.62 12.36
N ILE A 166 -0.65 -0.60 11.35
CA ILE A 166 -0.14 0.61 10.69
C ILE A 166 -0.61 0.60 9.24
N SER A 167 -1.13 1.74 8.76
CA SER A 167 -1.60 1.89 7.38
C SER A 167 -0.52 1.50 6.38
N ASP A 168 -0.87 0.76 5.33
CA ASP A 168 0.03 0.46 4.20
C ASP A 168 -0.40 1.23 2.94
N SER A 169 -0.86 2.46 3.15
CA SER A 169 -1.28 3.40 2.11
C SER A 169 -0.11 3.80 1.20
N ASP A 170 -0.44 4.22 -0.02
CA ASP A 170 0.50 4.80 -1.00
C ASP A 170 1.22 6.07 -0.50
N GLY A 171 0.80 6.63 0.64
CA GLY A 171 1.36 7.84 1.27
C GLY A 171 0.75 9.14 0.77
N VAL A 172 -0.17 9.08 -0.20
CA VAL A 172 -0.79 10.25 -0.85
C VAL A 172 -2.31 10.20 -0.68
N SER A 173 -2.92 9.09 -1.08
CA SER A 173 -4.35 8.87 -1.24
C SER A 173 -4.92 8.08 -0.06
N TYR A 174 -4.63 8.48 1.18
CA TYR A 174 -5.14 7.76 2.36
C TYR A 174 -6.67 7.62 2.33
N PRO A 175 -7.22 6.45 2.71
CA PRO A 175 -6.55 5.27 3.28
C PRO A 175 -6.17 4.20 2.24
N TRP A 176 -6.20 4.52 0.95
CA TRP A 176 -6.11 3.53 -0.12
C TRP A 176 -4.70 2.98 -0.28
N TYR A 177 -4.61 1.67 -0.48
CA TYR A 177 -3.33 1.01 -0.79
C TYR A 177 -2.72 1.54 -2.10
N GLY A 178 -3.57 1.87 -3.07
CA GLY A 178 -3.20 2.50 -4.34
C GLY A 178 -4.40 3.21 -4.97
N ASN A 179 -4.19 3.82 -6.13
CA ASN A 179 -5.21 4.66 -6.80
C ASN A 179 -5.43 4.29 -8.28
N THR A 180 -4.96 3.12 -8.72
CA THR A 180 -5.08 2.67 -10.11
C THR A 180 -6.20 1.64 -10.22
N THR A 181 -5.87 0.36 -10.18
CA THR A 181 -6.86 -0.73 -10.16
C THR A 181 -7.43 -0.97 -8.76
N GLU A 182 -6.80 -0.38 -7.75
CA GLU A 182 -7.11 -0.59 -6.34
C GLU A 182 -8.39 0.10 -5.89
N THR A 183 -8.83 1.13 -6.64
CA THR A 183 -9.99 1.96 -6.31
C THR A 183 -10.81 2.30 -7.55
N VAL A 184 -12.11 2.45 -7.38
CA VAL A 184 -13.04 3.03 -8.37
C VAL A 184 -13.84 4.15 -7.71
N THR A 185 -13.91 5.30 -8.39
CA THR A 185 -14.68 6.47 -7.94
C THR A 185 -15.99 6.56 -8.72
N LEU A 186 -17.11 6.69 -8.00
CA LEU A 186 -18.44 6.86 -8.55
C LEU A 186 -19.01 8.21 -8.08
N ALA A 187 -19.24 9.12 -9.03
CA ALA A 187 -19.90 10.39 -8.77
C ALA A 187 -21.38 10.29 -9.18
N GLY A 188 -22.27 10.65 -8.26
CA GLY A 188 -23.70 10.70 -8.53
C GLY A 188 -24.13 12.00 -9.24
N PRO A 189 -25.35 12.03 -9.81
CA PRO A 189 -26.33 10.95 -9.78
C PRO A 189 -26.00 9.85 -10.80
N THR A 190 -26.17 8.58 -10.42
CA THR A 190 -26.22 7.47 -11.39
C THR A 190 -27.63 6.86 -11.39
N ALA A 191 -28.16 6.56 -12.58
CA ALA A 191 -29.54 6.05 -12.73
C ALA A 191 -29.64 4.52 -12.61
N LYS A 192 -28.54 3.81 -12.88
CA LYS A 192 -28.47 2.34 -12.89
C LYS A 192 -27.36 1.86 -11.94
N PRO A 193 -27.47 0.65 -11.39
CA PRO A 193 -26.37 0.04 -10.63
C PRO A 193 -25.07 0.01 -11.43
N SER A 194 -23.96 0.36 -10.80
CA SER A 194 -22.63 0.36 -11.40
C SER A 194 -21.92 -0.96 -11.09
N ARG A 195 -21.43 -1.65 -12.13
CA ARG A 195 -20.65 -2.89 -12.00
C ARG A 195 -19.20 -2.63 -12.35
N PHE A 196 -18.29 -3.04 -11.50
CA PHE A 196 -16.86 -2.85 -11.71
C PHE A 196 -16.05 -3.88 -10.94
N THR A 197 -14.77 -3.96 -11.29
CA THR A 197 -13.77 -4.78 -10.60
C THR A 197 -12.78 -3.85 -9.94
N VAL A 198 -12.41 -4.17 -8.70
CA VAL A 198 -11.22 -3.61 -8.05
C VAL A 198 -10.22 -4.72 -7.81
N SER A 199 -8.94 -4.42 -7.98
CA SER A 199 -7.85 -5.36 -7.76
C SER A 199 -6.64 -4.68 -7.16
N MET A 200 -5.87 -5.42 -6.38
CA MET A 200 -4.58 -4.96 -5.88
C MET A 200 -3.55 -6.07 -6.03
N ASN A 201 -2.29 -5.67 -6.08
CA ASN A 201 -1.16 -6.57 -5.95
C ASN A 201 -0.13 -5.96 -5.00
N ASP A 202 0.56 -6.85 -4.27
CA ASP A 202 1.63 -6.46 -3.37
C ASP A 202 2.74 -7.51 -3.39
N ASN A 203 3.98 -7.06 -3.28
CA ASN A 203 5.14 -7.91 -3.12
C ASN A 203 6.27 -7.13 -2.46
N PHE A 204 7.15 -7.84 -1.76
CA PHE A 204 8.36 -7.24 -1.23
C PHE A 204 9.46 -7.29 -2.27
N TYR A 205 10.14 -6.16 -2.43
CA TYR A 205 11.35 -6.05 -3.25
C TYR A 205 12.41 -5.15 -2.59
N PRO A 206 12.90 -5.50 -1.39
CA PRO A 206 13.86 -4.68 -0.67
C PRO A 206 15.30 -4.89 -1.16
N SER A 207 16.18 -3.98 -0.74
CA SER A 207 17.63 -4.12 -0.84
C SER A 207 18.22 -4.21 0.58
N VAL A 208 19.10 -5.17 0.84
CA VAL A 208 19.77 -5.36 2.13
C VAL A 208 21.28 -5.28 1.89
N THR A 209 22.00 -4.48 2.68
CA THR A 209 23.45 -4.32 2.53
C THR A 209 24.19 -5.59 2.91
N TRP A 210 25.27 -5.90 2.17
CA TRP A 210 26.18 -6.98 2.55
C TRP A 210 26.97 -6.66 3.81
N ALA A 211 27.39 -5.39 3.94
CA ALA A 211 28.14 -4.89 5.08
C ALA A 211 27.22 -4.36 6.18
N VAL A 212 27.79 -4.23 7.38
CA VAL A 212 27.12 -3.65 8.55
C VAL A 212 26.69 -2.21 8.22
N PRO A 213 25.41 -1.85 8.43
CA PRO A 213 24.85 -0.58 7.91
C PRO A 213 25.41 0.69 8.57
N VAL A 214 26.16 0.56 9.65
CA VAL A 214 26.80 1.67 10.39
C VAL A 214 28.33 1.69 10.24
N SER A 215 28.89 0.78 9.43
CA SER A 215 30.33 0.67 9.23
C SER A 215 30.76 1.36 7.95
N ASP A 216 31.95 1.97 7.96
CA ASP A 216 32.61 2.49 6.76
C ASP A 216 33.28 1.37 5.92
N SER A 217 33.24 0.12 6.40
CA SER A 217 33.78 -1.05 5.71
C SER A 217 32.78 -1.63 4.71
N ASN A 218 33.25 -1.99 3.52
CA ASN A 218 32.46 -2.72 2.51
C ASN A 218 32.61 -4.25 2.61
N VAL A 219 33.22 -4.77 3.68
CA VAL A 219 33.39 -6.20 3.86
C VAL A 219 32.02 -6.86 4.01
N PRO A 220 31.68 -7.87 3.19
CA PRO A 220 30.41 -8.59 3.30
C PRO A 220 30.39 -9.39 4.59
N LEU A 221 29.40 -9.14 5.44
CA LEU A 221 29.26 -9.77 6.76
C LEU A 221 27.85 -10.31 6.99
N LEU A 222 26.89 -9.98 6.12
CA LEU A 222 25.52 -10.50 6.16
C LEU A 222 25.54 -12.03 6.09
N THR A 223 24.89 -12.66 7.06
CA THR A 223 24.77 -14.13 7.17
C THR A 223 23.33 -14.62 7.11
N ARG A 224 22.35 -13.76 7.42
CA ARG A 224 20.94 -14.15 7.36
C ARG A 224 20.02 -12.97 7.14
N ILE A 225 18.96 -13.17 6.37
CA ILE A 225 17.79 -12.28 6.34
C ILE A 225 16.58 -13.09 6.79
N LYS A 226 15.87 -12.61 7.81
CA LYS A 226 14.60 -13.17 8.26
C LYS A 226 13.52 -12.09 8.22
N ARG A 227 12.45 -12.33 7.47
CA ARG A 227 11.28 -11.45 7.41
C ARG A 227 10.01 -12.25 7.63
N ASP A 228 9.14 -11.75 8.48
CA ASP A 228 7.86 -12.33 8.78
C ASP A 228 6.84 -11.21 9.04
N GLN A 229 5.94 -11.01 8.09
CA GLN A 229 5.00 -9.89 8.13
C GLN A 229 3.58 -10.34 7.84
N SER A 230 2.64 -9.87 8.64
CA SER A 230 1.21 -10.16 8.52
C SER A 230 0.43 -8.90 8.20
N PHE A 231 -0.56 -9.02 7.32
CA PHE A 231 -1.38 -7.92 6.84
C PHE A 231 -2.85 -8.27 6.97
N THR A 232 -3.65 -7.22 7.17
CA THR A 232 -5.09 -7.27 6.94
C THR A 232 -5.44 -6.29 5.83
N THR A 233 -6.27 -6.77 4.90
CA THR A 233 -6.72 -6.03 3.72
C THR A 233 -8.24 -5.98 3.73
N TRP A 234 -8.81 -4.79 3.54
CA TRP A 234 -10.26 -4.56 3.55
C TRP A 234 -10.71 -3.98 2.22
N LEU A 235 -11.78 -4.53 1.66
CA LEU A 235 -12.56 -3.88 0.61
C LEU A 235 -13.56 -2.95 1.28
N VAL A 236 -13.58 -1.68 0.87
CA VAL A 236 -14.39 -0.63 1.52
C VAL A 236 -15.04 0.26 0.48
N ALA A 237 -16.30 0.63 0.70
CA ALA A 237 -16.93 1.78 0.07
C ALA A 237 -16.89 2.97 1.03
N LEU A 238 -16.29 4.08 0.61
CA LEU A 238 -16.11 5.31 1.39
C LEU A 238 -16.80 6.48 0.69
N ASN A 239 -17.73 7.13 1.38
CA ASN A 239 -18.30 8.37 0.90
C ASN A 239 -17.28 9.51 1.05
N ALA A 240 -16.93 10.19 -0.04
CA ALA A 240 -15.90 11.21 -0.06
C ALA A 240 -16.29 12.47 0.74
N GLY A 241 -17.58 12.80 0.80
CA GLY A 241 -18.12 13.96 1.51
C GLY A 241 -18.36 13.68 3.00
N THR A 242 -19.16 12.66 3.31
CA THR A 242 -19.57 12.35 4.70
C THR A 242 -18.54 11.54 5.48
N LYS A 243 -17.55 10.94 4.79
CA LYS A 243 -16.58 9.97 5.35
C LYS A 243 -17.23 8.69 5.90
N GLU A 244 -18.50 8.43 5.57
CA GLU A 244 -19.17 7.16 5.88
C GLU A 244 -18.43 6.00 5.22
N LYS A 245 -18.16 4.95 6.00
CA LYS A 245 -17.42 3.75 5.58
C LYS A 245 -18.31 2.54 5.65
N ILE A 246 -18.39 1.80 4.55
CA ILE A 246 -19.09 0.53 4.47
C ILE A 246 -18.05 -0.55 4.20
N LEU A 247 -17.87 -1.44 5.16
CA LEU A 247 -16.95 -2.56 5.05
C LEU A 247 -17.58 -3.69 4.22
N LEU A 248 -16.90 -4.10 3.15
CA LEU A 248 -17.43 -5.02 2.14
C LEU A 248 -16.85 -6.43 2.26
N GLN A 249 -15.52 -6.54 2.42
CA GLN A 249 -14.79 -7.80 2.53
C GLN A 249 -13.52 -7.62 3.38
N THR A 250 -13.09 -8.66 4.11
CA THR A 250 -11.80 -8.71 4.83
C THR A 250 -10.96 -9.89 4.36
N ILE A 251 -9.67 -9.68 4.17
CA ILE A 251 -8.68 -10.68 3.77
C ILE A 251 -7.48 -10.58 4.73
N LYS A 252 -6.97 -11.73 5.19
CA LYS A 252 -5.73 -11.83 5.95
C LYS A 252 -4.67 -12.57 5.17
N TRP A 253 -3.45 -12.05 5.15
CA TRP A 253 -2.33 -12.70 4.49
C TRP A 253 -1.03 -12.44 5.22
N ARG A 254 -0.03 -13.29 4.98
CA ARG A 254 1.26 -13.27 5.66
C ARG A 254 2.35 -13.69 4.68
N MET A 255 3.52 -13.10 4.82
CA MET A 255 4.67 -13.37 3.96
C MET A 255 5.89 -13.66 4.84
N LYS A 256 6.52 -14.81 4.60
CA LYS A 256 7.70 -15.28 5.33
C LYS A 256 8.89 -15.48 4.40
N VAL A 257 10.03 -14.90 4.74
CA VAL A 257 11.29 -15.04 4.01
C VAL A 257 12.38 -15.40 5.01
N ASP A 258 13.17 -16.42 4.68
CA ASP A 258 14.38 -16.77 5.41
C ASP A 258 15.46 -17.10 4.37
N ILE A 259 16.53 -16.32 4.37
CA ILE A 259 17.64 -16.43 3.43
C ILE A 259 18.90 -16.61 4.25
N GLY A 260 19.59 -17.73 4.04
CA GLY A 260 20.96 -17.92 4.51
C GLY A 260 21.94 -17.27 3.54
N VAL A 261 23.00 -16.68 4.08
CA VAL A 261 24.06 -16.03 3.31
C VAL A 261 25.41 -16.53 3.82
N ASP A 262 26.25 -16.99 2.90
CA ASP A 262 27.66 -17.27 3.16
C ASP A 262 28.52 -16.18 2.51
N PRO A 263 29.03 -15.20 3.28
CA PRO A 263 29.80 -14.09 2.73
C PRO A 263 31.16 -14.51 2.15
N SER A 264 31.65 -15.72 2.46
CA SER A 264 32.93 -16.24 1.92
C SER A 264 32.81 -16.69 0.46
N ARG A 265 31.60 -16.96 -0.02
CA ARG A 265 31.35 -17.38 -1.40
C ARG A 265 31.42 -16.20 -2.38
N PRO A 266 31.76 -16.46 -3.66
CA PRO A 266 31.76 -15.42 -4.67
C PRO A 266 30.35 -14.83 -4.85
N LEU A 267 30.31 -13.56 -5.26
CA LEU A 267 29.06 -12.89 -5.65
C LEU A 267 28.34 -13.71 -6.75
N GLY A 268 27.04 -13.89 -6.59
CA GLY A 268 26.21 -14.77 -7.41
C GLY A 268 25.98 -16.16 -6.79
N SER A 269 26.58 -16.46 -5.63
CA SER A 269 26.48 -17.78 -4.99
C SER A 269 26.51 -17.71 -3.45
N ARG A 270 26.39 -16.53 -2.85
CA ARG A 270 26.39 -16.34 -1.40
C ARG A 270 25.06 -16.70 -0.76
N ALA A 271 23.95 -16.34 -1.41
CA ALA A 271 22.64 -16.39 -0.79
C ALA A 271 21.82 -17.61 -1.23
N THR A 272 21.06 -18.18 -0.31
CA THR A 272 20.15 -19.31 -0.58
C THR A 272 18.88 -19.15 0.24
N LEU A 273 17.73 -19.41 -0.39
CA LEU A 273 16.44 -19.41 0.31
C LEU A 273 16.38 -20.65 1.22
N THR A 274 16.40 -20.43 2.53
CA THR A 274 16.37 -21.49 3.56
C THR A 274 14.97 -21.72 4.12
N GLY A 275 14.08 -20.73 3.95
CA GLY A 275 12.69 -20.79 4.40
C GLY A 275 11.78 -21.61 3.49
N ARG A 276 10.47 -21.42 3.68
CA ARG A 276 9.45 -22.09 2.86
C ARG A 276 9.55 -21.67 1.40
N LEU A 277 9.51 -22.64 0.49
CA LEU A 277 9.46 -22.40 -0.95
C LEU A 277 8.10 -21.84 -1.41
N GLN A 278 7.02 -22.16 -0.68
CA GLN A 278 5.68 -21.69 -0.97
C GLN A 278 5.10 -20.96 0.24
N GLN A 279 4.35 -19.89 -0.02
CA GLN A 279 3.67 -19.11 1.01
C GLN A 279 2.29 -19.70 1.31
N ASP A 280 1.83 -19.52 2.54
CA ASP A 280 0.47 -19.88 2.93
C ASP A 280 -0.51 -18.98 2.17
N GLN A 281 -1.56 -19.56 1.58
CA GLN A 281 -2.52 -18.79 0.80
C GLN A 281 -3.33 -17.83 1.70
N PRO A 282 -3.72 -16.65 1.19
CA PRO A 282 -4.55 -15.69 1.92
C PRO A 282 -5.88 -16.28 2.38
N ARG A 283 -6.39 -15.78 3.49
CA ARG A 283 -7.69 -16.15 4.06
C ARG A 283 -8.70 -15.04 3.81
N VAL A 284 -9.67 -15.31 2.94
CA VAL A 284 -10.88 -14.50 2.79
C VAL A 284 -11.79 -14.80 3.99
N LEU A 285 -12.10 -13.79 4.80
CA LEU A 285 -12.89 -14.01 6.01
C LEU A 285 -14.38 -14.06 5.70
N THR A 286 -15.10 -14.96 6.37
CA THR A 286 -16.57 -15.01 6.36
C THR A 286 -17.18 -13.94 7.28
N ARG A 287 -16.55 -13.72 8.43
CA ARG A 287 -16.89 -12.64 9.37
C ARG A 287 -15.95 -11.47 9.19
N MET A 288 -16.51 -10.30 8.90
CA MET A 288 -15.74 -9.08 8.71
C MET A 288 -15.10 -8.59 10.01
N GLU A 289 -13.87 -8.09 9.93
CA GLU A 289 -13.19 -7.46 11.04
C GLU A 289 -13.11 -5.95 10.85
N SER A 290 -13.40 -5.19 11.91
CA SER A 290 -13.38 -3.72 11.87
C SER A 290 -11.99 -3.19 11.54
N ILE A 291 -11.94 -2.10 10.79
CA ILE A 291 -10.69 -1.41 10.43
C ILE A 291 -10.19 -0.60 11.64
N PRO A 292 -8.98 -0.85 12.15
CA PRO A 292 -8.39 -0.03 13.20
C PRO A 292 -8.23 1.43 12.75
N PRO A 293 -8.42 2.44 13.63
CA PRO A 293 -8.25 3.84 13.26
C PRO A 293 -6.89 4.16 12.61
N ASN A 294 -5.80 3.57 13.11
CA ASN A 294 -4.44 3.76 12.61
C ASN A 294 -4.20 3.21 11.20
N ALA A 295 -5.07 2.31 10.70
CA ALA A 295 -5.01 1.84 9.32
C ALA A 295 -5.55 2.88 8.32
N LEU A 296 -6.30 3.88 8.79
CA LEU A 296 -7.03 4.84 7.96
C LEU A 296 -6.29 6.16 7.74
N GLY A 297 -5.21 6.40 8.47
CA GLY A 297 -4.52 7.69 8.52
C GLY A 297 -3.01 7.54 8.38
N ARG A 298 -2.33 8.67 8.49
CA ARG A 298 -0.87 8.75 8.53
C ARG A 298 -0.34 8.25 9.89
N PRO A 299 0.93 7.84 9.95
CA PRO A 299 1.83 7.56 8.83
C PRO A 299 1.51 6.23 8.13
N ASN A 300 1.99 6.04 6.90
CA ASN A 300 2.03 4.73 6.27
C ASN A 300 3.23 3.92 6.81
N ALA A 301 3.25 2.62 6.56
CA ALA A 301 4.28 1.72 7.08
C ALA A 301 5.70 2.14 6.65
N ASN A 302 5.86 2.63 5.43
CA ASN A 302 7.17 3.07 4.91
C ASN A 302 7.69 4.35 5.57
N ASP A 303 6.82 5.25 6.02
CA ASP A 303 7.20 6.46 6.73
C ASP A 303 7.29 6.22 8.25
N ALA A 304 6.53 5.26 8.78
CA ALA A 304 6.53 4.87 10.19
C ALA A 304 7.71 3.99 10.60
N GLN A 305 8.32 3.29 9.64
CA GLN A 305 9.39 2.33 9.93
C GLN A 305 10.71 3.01 10.29
N VAL A 306 11.46 2.36 11.18
CA VAL A 306 12.83 2.73 11.56
C VAL A 306 13.78 1.60 11.22
N LEU A 307 15.02 1.92 10.85
CA LEU A 307 16.11 0.94 10.77
C LEU A 307 16.94 1.03 12.05
N MET A 308 16.91 -0.05 12.84
CA MET A 308 17.72 -0.20 14.04
C MET A 308 18.98 -1.01 13.74
N TRP A 309 20.08 -0.64 14.36
CA TRP A 309 21.28 -1.46 14.50
C TRP A 309 21.43 -1.90 15.96
N ARG A 310 21.62 -3.20 16.17
CA ARG A 310 21.86 -3.81 17.49
C ARG A 310 23.18 -4.58 17.43
N PRO A 311 24.30 -3.98 17.88
CA PRO A 311 25.57 -4.67 17.94
C PRO A 311 25.54 -5.75 19.03
N LYS A 312 26.41 -6.76 18.92
CA LYS A 312 26.61 -7.76 19.99
C LYS A 312 27.14 -7.14 21.28
N ARG A 313 27.86 -6.02 21.18
CA ARG A 313 28.39 -5.24 22.31
C ARG A 313 28.08 -3.77 22.11
N GLY A 314 27.62 -3.10 23.17
CA GLY A 314 27.26 -1.68 23.15
C GLY A 314 25.75 -1.44 23.01
N ALA A 315 25.37 -0.18 22.90
CA ALA A 315 23.98 0.24 22.84
C ALA A 315 23.38 0.10 21.41
N PRO A 316 22.08 -0.21 21.29
CA PRO A 316 21.36 -0.07 20.03
C PRO A 316 21.41 1.36 19.47
N LEU A 317 21.39 1.48 18.14
CA LEU A 317 21.42 2.76 17.43
C LEU A 317 20.30 2.80 16.38
N VAL A 318 19.63 3.95 16.27
CA VAL A 318 18.75 4.26 15.13
C VAL A 318 19.63 4.65 13.95
N VAL A 319 19.62 3.84 12.89
CA VAL A 319 20.36 4.11 11.64
C VAL A 319 19.54 5.01 10.73
N ILE A 320 18.25 4.71 10.61
CA ILE A 320 17.29 5.49 9.81
C ILE A 320 16.07 5.75 10.68
N PRO A 321 15.77 7.03 11.01
CA PRO A 321 14.56 7.38 11.74
C PRO A 321 13.32 7.29 10.84
N SER A 322 12.14 7.28 11.46
CA SER A 322 10.86 7.47 10.77
C SER A 322 10.80 8.88 10.17
N LYS A 323 9.97 9.07 9.14
CA LYS A 323 9.81 10.37 8.47
C LYS A 323 8.74 11.25 9.10
#